data_AF-F2SDS7-F1
#
_entry.id   AF-F2SDS7-F1
#
_cell.length_a   1.000
_cell.length_b   1.000
_cell.length_c   1.000
_cell.angle_alpha   90.00
_cell.angle_beta   90.00
_cell.angle_gamma   90.00
#
_symmetry.space_group_name_H-M   'P 1'
#
loop_
_entity.id
_entity.type
_entity.pdbx_description
1 polymer ?
#
loop_
_entity_poly.entity_id
_entity_poly.type
_entity_poly.pdbx_seq_one_letter_code
_entity_poly.pdbx_strand_id
1 'polypeptide(L)'
;MKIGYQLKQVRERLAKGLVDKGVLRTEKRNFLLFDMATHPVADGGAKEELHKRVRNICSSRTVMLPPNQFLPEDIEFRYLRTIALVCAAYAANVLENALVTMGHEARERAFAQVDELLAEYSQWPFVSNKGAGAHVIGANLPQAVAEEVEKAKDKELQLEVVAACLGVFTRLDSLL
;
A
#
# COMPACT_ATOMS: atom_id res chain seq x y z
N MET A 1 -2.63 -33.07 6.31
CA MET A 1 -1.44 -32.26 6.68
C MET A 1 -1.19 -31.21 5.60
N LYS A 2 -0.99 -29.94 5.96
CA LYS A 2 -0.86 -28.80 5.01
C LYS A 2 0.61 -28.33 4.80
N ILE A 3 1.58 -29.24 4.95
CA ILE A 3 3.03 -28.93 4.87
C ILE A 3 3.44 -28.25 3.55
N GLY A 4 2.73 -28.52 2.45
CA GLY A 4 3.04 -27.95 1.14
C GLY A 4 2.51 -26.53 0.88
N TYR A 5 1.77 -25.90 1.81
CA TYR A 5 1.07 -24.64 1.53
C TYR A 5 1.95 -23.39 1.77
N GLN A 6 3.09 -23.55 2.44
CA GLN A 6 4.03 -22.46 2.65
C GLN A 6 4.69 -22.08 1.32
N LEU A 7 4.54 -20.82 0.92
CA LEU A 7 5.22 -20.27 -0.25
C LEU A 7 6.72 -20.18 0.00
N LYS A 8 7.52 -20.83 -0.84
CA LYS A 8 8.98 -20.78 -0.79
C LYS A 8 9.53 -19.72 -1.74
N GLN A 9 10.70 -19.17 -1.40
CA GLN A 9 11.46 -18.23 -2.25
C GLN A 9 10.65 -17.00 -2.71
N VAL A 10 9.79 -16.46 -1.82
CA VAL A 10 8.91 -15.33 -2.17
C VAL A 10 9.72 -14.10 -2.57
N ARG A 11 10.79 -13.78 -1.82
CA ARG A 11 11.64 -12.61 -2.08
C ARG A 11 12.31 -12.68 -3.45
N GLU A 12 12.88 -13.82 -3.80
CA GLU A 12 13.58 -14.04 -5.06
C GLU A 12 12.61 -13.98 -6.24
N ARG A 13 11.42 -14.57 -6.09
CA ARG A 13 10.37 -14.54 -7.11
C ARG A 13 9.83 -13.13 -7.33
N LEU A 14 9.65 -12.35 -6.26
CA LEU A 14 9.26 -10.93 -6.36
C LEU A 14 10.36 -10.10 -7.03
N ALA A 15 11.63 -10.30 -6.66
CA ALA A 15 12.76 -9.61 -7.29
C ALA A 15 12.82 -9.90 -8.80
N LYS A 16 12.69 -11.17 -9.19
CA LYS A 16 12.62 -11.55 -10.61
C LYS A 16 11.45 -10.87 -11.33
N GLY A 17 10.26 -10.85 -10.73
CA GLY A 17 9.10 -10.17 -11.31
C GLY A 17 9.30 -8.65 -11.48
N LEU A 18 10.06 -8.01 -10.58
CA LEU A 18 10.42 -6.59 -10.72
C LEU A 18 11.48 -6.34 -11.79
N VAL A 19 12.38 -7.31 -12.03
CA VAL A 19 13.33 -7.28 -13.16
C VAL A 19 12.58 -7.42 -14.48
N ASP A 20 11.67 -8.39 -14.59
CA ASP A 20 10.89 -8.64 -15.81
C ASP A 20 10.00 -7.44 -16.17
N LYS A 21 9.57 -6.65 -15.17
CA LYS A 21 8.81 -5.39 -15.32
C LYS A 21 9.69 -4.16 -15.56
N GLY A 22 11.02 -4.30 -15.59
CA GLY A 22 11.96 -3.20 -15.84
C GLY A 22 12.18 -2.24 -14.65
N VAL A 23 11.65 -2.54 -13.46
CA VAL A 23 11.86 -1.71 -12.26
C VAL A 23 13.26 -1.93 -11.68
N LEU A 24 13.72 -3.19 -11.69
CA LEU A 24 15.07 -3.58 -11.30
C LEU A 24 15.86 -4.01 -12.54
N ARG A 25 17.19 -3.91 -12.47
CA ARG A 25 18.09 -4.54 -13.45
C ARG A 25 18.90 -5.62 -12.77
N THR A 26 19.37 -6.60 -13.54
CA THR A 26 20.25 -7.64 -13.00
C THR A 26 21.70 -7.29 -13.29
N GLU A 27 22.52 -7.22 -12.24
CA GLU A 27 23.95 -7.00 -12.32
C GLU A 27 24.69 -8.14 -11.63
N LYS A 28 25.75 -8.66 -12.26
CA LYS A 28 26.65 -9.61 -11.62
C LYS A 28 27.73 -8.83 -10.85
N ARG A 29 27.76 -8.95 -9.53
CA ARG A 29 28.83 -8.39 -8.70
C ARG A 29 29.80 -9.49 -8.29
N ASN A 30 31.08 -9.25 -8.55
CA ASN A 30 32.15 -10.15 -8.18
C ASN A 30 32.64 -9.78 -6.77
N PHE A 31 32.54 -10.71 -5.84
CA PHE A 31 33.13 -10.63 -4.51
C PHE A 31 34.45 -11.44 -4.50
N LEU A 32 35.26 -11.26 -3.46
CA LEU A 32 36.58 -11.92 -3.36
C LEU A 32 36.53 -13.44 -3.56
N LEU A 33 35.44 -14.09 -3.14
CA LEU A 33 35.31 -15.55 -3.13
C LEU A 33 34.19 -16.10 -4.02
N PHE A 34 33.30 -15.26 -4.55
CA PHE A 34 32.16 -15.70 -5.33
C PHE A 34 31.54 -14.53 -6.11
N ASP A 35 30.74 -14.86 -7.11
CA ASP A 35 29.92 -13.88 -7.81
C ASP A 35 28.47 -13.97 -7.34
N MET A 36 27.80 -12.83 -7.23
CA MET A 36 26.40 -12.75 -6.81
C MET A 36 25.59 -11.89 -7.76
N ALA A 37 24.42 -12.38 -8.15
CA ALA A 37 23.43 -11.56 -8.84
C ALA A 37 22.84 -10.52 -7.88
N THR A 38 22.94 -9.26 -8.27
CA THR A 38 22.38 -8.12 -7.54
C THR A 38 21.34 -7.42 -8.39
N HIS A 39 20.36 -6.80 -7.73
CA HIS A 39 19.21 -6.21 -8.40
C HIS A 39 19.06 -4.73 -8.05
N PRO A 40 19.95 -3.83 -8.52
CA PRO A 40 19.78 -2.41 -8.30
C PRO A 40 18.56 -1.86 -9.03
N VAL A 41 18.04 -0.74 -8.53
CA VAL A 41 16.90 -0.03 -9.14
C VAL A 41 17.31 0.52 -10.49
N ALA A 42 16.55 0.16 -11.53
CA ALA A 42 16.71 0.65 -12.88
C ALA A 42 15.85 1.91 -13.10
N ASP A 43 14.57 1.84 -12.74
CA ASP A 43 13.63 2.97 -12.78
C ASP A 43 13.41 3.56 -11.38
N GLY A 44 14.10 4.65 -11.09
CA GLY A 44 13.89 5.42 -9.86
C GLY A 44 12.55 6.17 -9.83
N GLY A 45 11.95 6.44 -11.00
CA GLY A 45 10.68 7.15 -11.14
C GLY A 45 9.51 6.36 -10.55
N ALA A 46 9.50 5.04 -10.72
CA ALA A 46 8.53 4.15 -10.08
C ALA A 46 8.50 4.30 -8.55
N LYS A 47 9.68 4.32 -7.93
CA LYS A 47 9.80 4.47 -6.48
C LYS A 47 9.40 5.87 -6.01
N GLU A 48 9.80 6.90 -6.76
CA GLU A 48 9.45 8.29 -6.43
C GLU A 48 7.93 8.54 -6.54
N GLU A 49 7.25 7.95 -7.53
CA GLU A 49 5.79 8.01 -7.63
C GLU A 49 5.12 7.38 -6.41
N LEU A 50 5.57 6.18 -6.00
CA LEU A 50 5.05 5.52 -4.80
C LEU A 50 5.21 6.39 -3.55
N HIS A 51 6.38 7.00 -3.37
CA HIS A 51 6.65 7.90 -2.26
C HIS A 51 5.76 9.15 -2.31
N LYS A 52 5.51 9.72 -3.49
CA LYS A 52 4.57 10.84 -3.66
C LYS A 52 3.14 10.43 -3.33
N ARG A 53 2.70 9.26 -3.78
CA ARG A 53 1.34 8.75 -3.53
C ARG A 53 1.10 8.48 -2.05
N VAL A 54 2.05 7.84 -1.36
CA VAL A 54 2.00 7.59 0.09
C VAL A 54 1.99 8.91 0.87
N ARG A 55 2.86 9.88 0.52
CA ARG A 55 2.83 11.19 1.18
C ARG A 55 1.52 11.94 0.95
N ASN A 56 0.96 11.85 -0.25
CA ASN A 56 -0.30 12.52 -0.59
C ASN A 56 -1.46 11.99 0.26
N ILE A 57 -1.62 10.67 0.36
CA ILE A 57 -2.71 10.07 1.14
C ILE A 57 -2.56 10.29 2.66
N CYS A 58 -1.32 10.38 3.17
CA CYS A 58 -1.07 10.57 4.60
C CYS A 58 -1.00 12.03 5.06
N SER A 59 -0.96 13.02 4.16
CA SER A 59 -0.77 14.43 4.54
C SER A 59 -1.78 15.40 3.91
N SER A 60 -2.37 15.06 2.77
CA SER A 60 -3.25 16.00 2.06
C SER A 60 -4.66 15.94 2.61
N ARG A 61 -5.29 17.12 2.78
CA ARG A 61 -6.70 17.21 3.16
C ARG A 61 -7.63 16.57 2.11
N THR A 62 -7.31 16.78 0.84
CA THR A 62 -8.01 16.18 -0.30
C THR A 62 -7.02 15.34 -1.08
N VAL A 63 -7.30 14.05 -1.21
CA VAL A 63 -6.43 13.09 -1.89
C VAL A 63 -6.86 12.99 -3.35
N MET A 64 -5.96 13.39 -4.24
CA MET A 64 -6.12 13.23 -5.69
C MET A 64 -5.08 12.23 -6.20
N LEU A 65 -5.53 11.22 -6.94
CA LEU A 65 -4.66 10.21 -7.54
C LEU A 65 -4.48 10.49 -9.04
N PRO A 66 -3.44 11.24 -9.46
CA PRO A 66 -3.20 11.48 -10.88
C PRO A 66 -2.87 10.16 -11.59
N PRO A 67 -3.42 9.92 -12.80
CA PRO A 67 -3.12 8.72 -13.54
C PRO A 67 -1.65 8.70 -13.97
N ASN A 68 -1.04 7.52 -13.92
CA ASN A 68 0.32 7.29 -14.37
C ASN A 68 0.47 5.87 -14.92
N GLN A 69 1.66 5.52 -15.44
CA GLN A 69 1.91 4.20 -16.02
C GLN A 69 1.69 3.02 -15.06
N PHE A 70 1.83 3.23 -13.75
CA PHE A 70 1.68 2.19 -12.72
C PHE A 70 0.29 2.17 -12.09
N LEU A 71 -0.42 3.32 -12.13
CA LEU A 71 -1.81 3.46 -11.73
C LEU A 71 -2.59 4.26 -12.80
N PRO A 72 -2.94 3.61 -13.93
CA PRO A 72 -3.83 4.18 -14.94
C PRO A 72 -5.19 4.60 -14.39
N GLU A 73 -5.91 5.42 -15.17
CA GLU A 73 -7.23 5.96 -14.79
C GLU A 73 -8.34 4.91 -14.82
N ASP A 74 -8.21 3.93 -15.72
CA ASP A 74 -9.17 2.85 -15.98
C ASP A 74 -9.06 1.67 -15.00
N ILE A 75 -8.04 1.67 -14.13
CA ILE A 75 -7.95 0.68 -13.06
C ILE A 75 -9.11 0.87 -12.10
N GLU A 76 -9.82 -0.22 -11.79
CA GLU A 76 -10.86 -0.22 -10.76
C GLU A 76 -10.26 0.03 -9.36
N PHE A 77 -11.05 0.49 -8.39
CA PHE A 77 -10.64 0.56 -6.98
C PHE A 77 -9.28 1.25 -6.73
N ARG A 78 -9.02 2.41 -7.37
CA ARG A 78 -7.75 3.14 -7.28
C ARG A 78 -7.51 3.64 -5.86
N TYR A 79 -8.56 4.16 -5.22
CA TYR A 79 -8.47 4.65 -3.84
C TYR A 79 -8.30 3.48 -2.88
N LEU A 80 -9.13 2.44 -2.99
CA LEU A 80 -9.02 1.27 -2.13
C LEU A 80 -7.66 0.54 -2.26
N ARG A 81 -7.12 0.40 -3.47
CA ARG A 81 -5.76 -0.17 -3.68
C ARG A 81 -4.67 0.67 -3.02
N THR A 82 -4.82 2.00 -3.05
CA THR A 82 -3.86 2.90 -2.41
C THR A 82 -3.96 2.82 -0.89
N ILE A 83 -5.17 2.75 -0.33
CA ILE A 83 -5.40 2.54 1.10
C ILE A 83 -4.78 1.20 1.53
N ALA A 84 -5.09 0.11 0.82
CA ALA A 84 -4.54 -1.20 1.11
C ALA A 84 -3.00 -1.24 1.07
N LEU A 85 -2.38 -0.54 0.11
CA LEU A 85 -0.92 -0.40 0.03
C LEU A 85 -0.34 0.24 1.30
N VAL A 86 -0.96 1.33 1.77
CA VAL A 86 -0.46 2.08 2.92
C VAL A 86 -0.68 1.30 4.22
N CYS A 87 -1.85 0.69 4.40
CA CYS A 87 -2.15 -0.20 5.52
C CYS A 87 -1.22 -1.42 5.56
N ALA A 88 -0.93 -2.04 4.41
CA ALA A 88 0.04 -3.13 4.32
C ALA A 88 1.47 -2.68 4.62
N ALA A 89 1.87 -1.49 4.15
CA ALA A 89 3.19 -0.93 4.43
C ALA A 89 3.37 -0.57 5.91
N TYR A 90 2.29 -0.13 6.57
CA TYR A 90 2.25 0.10 8.01
C TYR A 90 2.46 -1.21 8.77
N ALA A 91 1.66 -2.24 8.50
CA ALA A 91 1.78 -3.53 9.18
C ALA A 91 3.07 -4.30 8.85
N ALA A 92 3.70 -4.02 7.71
CA ALA A 92 5.01 -4.56 7.35
C ALA A 92 6.19 -3.74 7.90
N ASN A 93 5.94 -2.69 8.70
CA ASN A 93 6.96 -1.80 9.28
C ASN A 93 7.91 -1.16 8.26
N VAL A 94 7.40 -0.86 7.06
CA VAL A 94 8.17 -0.20 5.99
C VAL A 94 7.62 1.16 5.58
N LEU A 95 6.48 1.59 6.14
CA LEU A 95 5.86 2.88 5.84
C LEU A 95 6.78 4.08 6.14
N GLU A 96 7.54 4.02 7.24
CA GLU A 96 8.43 5.12 7.66
C GLU A 96 9.44 5.50 6.57
N ASN A 97 9.91 4.51 5.79
CA ASN A 97 10.90 4.72 4.72
C ASN A 97 10.41 5.70 3.64
N ALA A 98 9.09 5.82 3.43
CA ALA A 98 8.49 6.75 2.49
C ALA A 98 8.26 8.15 3.08
N LEU A 99 8.27 8.27 4.42
CA LEU A 99 7.95 9.50 5.16
C LEU A 99 9.20 10.21 5.71
N VAL A 100 10.40 9.68 5.49
CA VAL A 100 11.68 10.22 6.02
C VAL A 100 11.90 11.70 5.72
N THR A 101 11.39 12.20 4.60
CA THR A 101 11.52 13.63 4.22
C THR A 101 10.56 14.57 4.95
N MET A 102 9.62 14.04 5.74
CA MET A 102 8.64 14.83 6.48
C MET A 102 9.16 15.19 7.87
N GLY A 103 8.74 16.34 8.40
CA GLY A 103 9.04 16.73 9.79
C GLY A 103 8.45 15.75 10.80
N HIS A 104 9.01 15.71 12.01
CA HIS A 104 8.59 14.78 13.08
C HIS A 104 7.08 14.80 13.34
N GLU A 105 6.50 15.98 13.56
CA GLU A 105 5.06 16.14 13.82
C GLU A 105 4.19 15.68 12.63
N ALA A 106 4.64 15.92 11.41
CA ALA A 106 3.92 15.50 10.21
C ALA A 106 3.96 13.96 10.03
N ARG A 107 5.03 13.30 10.48
CA ARG A 107 5.13 11.84 10.49
C ARG A 107 4.19 11.23 11.51
N GLU A 108 4.13 11.76 12.73
CA GLU A 108 3.18 11.27 13.75
C GLU A 108 1.74 11.39 13.28
N ARG A 109 1.36 12.52 12.67
CA ARG A 109 0.04 12.70 12.06
C ARG A 109 -0.22 11.71 10.92
N ALA A 110 0.79 11.44 10.08
CA ALA A 110 0.68 10.45 9.01
C ALA A 110 0.43 9.04 9.57
N PHE A 111 1.12 8.63 10.63
CA PHE A 111 0.89 7.33 11.28
C PHE A 111 -0.49 7.24 11.90
N ALA A 112 -0.94 8.26 12.62
CA ALA A 112 -2.29 8.31 13.18
C ALA A 112 -3.36 8.21 12.08
N GLN A 113 -3.16 8.91 10.95
CA GLN A 113 -4.08 8.80 9.81
C GLN A 113 -4.14 7.38 9.23
N VAL A 114 -3.01 6.67 9.14
CA VAL A 114 -3.00 5.31 8.60
C VAL A 114 -3.62 4.31 9.57
N ASP A 115 -3.47 4.51 10.87
CA ASP A 115 -4.14 3.73 11.90
C ASP A 115 -5.67 3.89 11.81
N GLU A 116 -6.16 5.12 11.63
CA GLU A 116 -7.58 5.40 11.39
C GLU A 116 -8.09 4.72 10.10
N LEU A 117 -7.35 4.84 8.99
CA LEU A 117 -7.70 4.16 7.74
C LEU A 117 -7.72 2.64 7.94
N LEU A 118 -6.74 2.07 8.65
CA LEU A 118 -6.73 0.64 8.90
C LEU A 118 -7.94 0.21 9.72
N ALA A 119 -8.33 0.97 10.75
CA ALA A 119 -9.53 0.70 11.54
C ALA A 119 -10.81 0.74 10.68
N GLU A 120 -10.99 1.77 9.86
CA GLU A 120 -12.19 1.95 9.02
C GLU A 120 -12.33 0.91 7.92
N TYR A 121 -11.22 0.53 7.26
CA TYR A 121 -11.23 -0.39 6.12
C TYR A 121 -10.96 -1.86 6.52
N SER A 122 -10.78 -2.16 7.81
CA SER A 122 -10.62 -3.53 8.32
C SER A 122 -11.94 -4.28 8.57
N GLN A 123 -13.08 -3.59 8.43
CA GLN A 123 -14.42 -4.16 8.63
C GLN A 123 -15.27 -3.91 7.39
N TRP A 124 -16.11 -4.89 7.05
CA TRP A 124 -17.08 -4.79 5.97
C TRP A 124 -18.50 -4.76 6.55
N PRO A 125 -19.42 -3.92 6.05
CA PRO A 125 -19.23 -2.89 5.03
C PRO A 125 -18.26 -1.78 5.49
N PHE A 126 -17.61 -1.10 4.54
CA PHE A 126 -16.75 0.03 4.89
C PHE A 126 -17.60 1.17 5.47
N VAL A 127 -17.44 1.42 6.77
CA VAL A 127 -18.17 2.49 7.46
C VAL A 127 -17.17 3.57 7.87
N SER A 128 -17.40 4.79 7.40
CA SER A 128 -16.75 5.97 7.97
C SER A 128 -17.33 6.24 9.35
N ASN A 129 -16.58 5.94 10.40
CA ASN A 129 -16.99 6.21 11.78
C ASN A 129 -17.01 7.71 12.11
N LYS A 130 -16.49 8.53 11.21
CA LYS A 130 -16.47 9.98 11.31
C LYS A 130 -17.55 10.60 10.43
N GLY A 131 -18.28 11.58 10.98
CA GLY A 131 -19.26 12.37 10.23
C GLY A 131 -18.60 13.10 9.05
N ALA A 132 -19.39 13.46 8.04
CA ALA A 132 -18.90 14.15 6.84
C ALA A 132 -18.06 15.40 7.23
N GLY A 133 -16.79 15.42 6.82
CA GLY A 133 -15.86 16.52 7.08
C GLY A 133 -15.05 16.46 8.39
N ALA A 134 -15.16 15.39 9.18
CA ALA A 134 -14.39 15.23 10.42
C ALA A 134 -12.96 14.68 10.19
N HIS A 135 -12.65 14.15 9.01
CA HIS A 135 -11.26 13.84 8.63
C HIS A 135 -10.51 15.11 8.26
N VAL A 136 -9.42 15.40 8.99
CA VAL A 136 -8.52 16.52 8.67
C VAL A 136 -7.64 16.17 7.46
N ILE A 137 -7.26 14.89 7.32
CA ILE A 137 -6.46 14.34 6.21
C ILE A 137 -7.34 13.33 5.47
N GLY A 138 -7.35 13.38 4.13
CA GLY A 138 -8.14 12.44 3.32
C GLY A 138 -9.66 12.60 3.45
N ALA A 139 -10.15 13.82 3.61
CA ALA A 139 -11.58 14.12 3.81
C ALA A 139 -12.51 13.57 2.71
N ASN A 140 -12.00 13.40 1.50
CA ASN A 140 -12.74 12.87 0.36
C ASN A 140 -12.63 11.34 0.20
N LEU A 141 -11.78 10.66 0.97
CA LEU A 141 -11.55 9.21 0.81
C LEU A 141 -12.81 8.39 1.05
N PRO A 142 -13.62 8.60 2.12
CA PRO A 142 -14.82 7.81 2.34
C PRO A 142 -15.81 7.91 1.18
N GLN A 143 -16.02 9.12 0.65
CA GLN A 143 -16.91 9.32 -0.49
C GLN A 143 -16.34 8.66 -1.75
N ALA A 144 -15.06 8.84 -2.04
CA ALA A 144 -14.42 8.27 -3.22
C ALA A 144 -14.47 6.73 -3.20
N VAL A 145 -14.24 6.11 -2.04
CA VAL A 145 -14.35 4.65 -1.92
C VAL A 145 -15.81 4.20 -2.01
N ALA A 146 -16.76 4.91 -1.40
CA ALA A 146 -18.18 4.60 -1.55
C ALA A 146 -18.64 4.62 -3.01
N GLU A 147 -18.17 5.60 -3.80
CA GLU A 147 -18.42 5.65 -5.24
C GLU A 147 -17.77 4.49 -6.01
N GLU A 148 -16.57 4.05 -5.62
CA GLU A 148 -15.91 2.86 -6.20
C GLU A 148 -16.68 1.57 -5.88
N VAL A 149 -17.19 1.43 -4.65
CA VAL A 149 -17.99 0.28 -4.20
C VAL A 149 -19.35 0.26 -4.91
N GLU A 150 -20.02 1.41 -5.00
CA GLU A 150 -21.33 1.54 -5.66
C GLU A 150 -21.26 1.19 -7.16
N LYS A 151 -20.12 1.49 -7.81
CA LYS A 151 -19.86 1.09 -9.21
C LYS A 151 -19.62 -0.40 -9.38
N ALA A 152 -19.29 -1.12 -8.30
CA ALA A 152 -18.87 -2.52 -8.31
C ALA A 152 -19.69 -3.38 -7.34
N LYS A 153 -21.02 -3.24 -7.36
CA LYS A 153 -21.95 -4.02 -6.52
C LYS A 153 -21.87 -5.53 -6.73
N ASP A 154 -21.45 -5.95 -7.91
CA ASP A 154 -21.21 -7.36 -8.23
C ASP A 154 -19.98 -7.94 -7.51
N LYS A 155 -19.16 -7.09 -6.86
CA LYS A 155 -17.88 -7.44 -6.25
C LYS A 155 -17.85 -7.34 -4.72
N GLU A 156 -19.00 -7.14 -4.07
CA GLU A 156 -19.11 -6.98 -2.62
C GLU A 156 -18.44 -8.12 -1.83
N LEU A 157 -18.63 -9.37 -2.25
CA LEU A 157 -18.00 -10.53 -1.60
C LEU A 157 -16.47 -10.52 -1.69
N GLN A 158 -15.90 -9.92 -2.74
CA GLN A 158 -14.44 -9.79 -2.86
C GLN A 158 -13.92 -8.64 -1.99
N LEU A 159 -14.70 -7.58 -1.82
CA LEU A 159 -14.37 -6.47 -0.93
C LEU A 159 -14.37 -6.90 0.54
N GLU A 160 -15.28 -7.78 0.93
CA GLU A 160 -15.28 -8.40 2.27
C GLU A 160 -13.97 -9.15 2.54
N VAL A 161 -13.43 -9.89 1.55
CA VAL A 161 -12.13 -10.56 1.68
C VAL A 161 -10.99 -9.54 1.87
N VAL A 162 -11.03 -8.41 1.14
CA VAL A 162 -10.03 -7.34 1.31
C VAL A 162 -10.09 -6.77 2.73
N ALA A 163 -11.29 -6.46 3.23
CA ALA A 163 -11.47 -5.98 4.60
C ALA A 163 -10.95 -6.98 5.63
N ALA A 164 -11.28 -8.27 5.45
CA ALA A 164 -10.80 -9.35 6.32
C ALA A 164 -9.27 -9.48 6.32
N CYS A 165 -8.61 -9.31 5.17
CA CYS A 165 -7.15 -9.27 5.08
C CYS A 165 -6.56 -8.07 5.85
N LEU A 166 -7.18 -6.88 5.74
CA LEU A 166 -6.78 -5.71 6.51
C LEU A 166 -7.03 -5.93 8.02
N GLY A 167 -8.09 -6.66 8.40
CA GLY A 167 -8.33 -7.09 9.80
C GLY A 167 -7.35 -8.14 10.33
N VAL A 168 -6.49 -8.73 9.50
CA VAL A 168 -5.31 -9.48 9.98
C VAL A 168 -4.19 -8.52 10.34
N PHE A 169 -4.03 -7.43 9.57
CA PHE A 169 -2.97 -6.45 9.77
C PHE A 169 -3.08 -5.72 11.12
N THR A 170 -4.29 -5.47 11.61
CA THR A 170 -4.53 -4.91 12.96
C THR A 170 -4.02 -5.79 14.10
N ARG A 171 -3.75 -7.08 13.85
CA ARG A 171 -3.29 -8.05 14.85
C ARG A 171 -1.85 -8.48 14.65
N LEU A 172 -1.16 -7.98 13.61
CA LEU A 172 0.21 -8.38 13.31
C LEU A 172 1.21 -7.94 14.37
N ASP A 173 0.94 -6.86 15.12
CA ASP A 173 1.77 -6.41 16.24
C ASP A 173 1.91 -7.46 17.35
N SER A 174 1.00 -8.44 17.42
CA SER A 174 1.10 -9.54 18.40
C SER A 174 2.13 -10.63 18.04
N LEU A 175 2.71 -10.57 16.83
CA LEU A 175 3.63 -11.57 16.28
C LEU A 175 5.08 -11.10 16.16
N LEU A 176 5.33 -9.79 16.28
CA LEU A 176 6.65 -9.16 16.21
C LEU A 176 7.21 -8.91 17.61
#